data_AF-A0A0C9RRR8-F1
#
_entry.id   AF-A0A0C9RRR8-F1
#
_cell.length_a   1.000
_cell.length_b   1.000
_cell.length_c   1.000
_cell.angle_alpha   90.00
_cell.angle_beta   90.00
_cell.angle_gamma   90.00
#
_symmetry.space_group_name_H-M   'P 1'
#
loop_
_entity.id
_entity.type
_entity.pdbx_description
1 polymer ?
#
loop_
_entity_poly.entity_id
_entity_poly.type
_entity_poly.pdbx_seq_one_letter_code
_entity_poly.pdbx_strand_id
1 'polypeptide(L)'
;ATCIGNNSAAAVSILLPIYKENETTLKDALALAIKVLSKTLDMTKLTSDKLEMATLTRDMKRNKTRVNILHQSEVEKLIKKHEEEEAKLEATKKEKEREKQSRS
;
A
#
# COMPACT_ATOMS: atom_id res chain seq x y z
N ALA A 1 9.08 -10.53 0.15
CA ALA A 1 7.65 -10.35 0.42
C ALA A 1 6.85 -11.37 -0.41
N THR A 2 5.68 -11.83 0.04
CA THR A 2 4.90 -12.88 -0.64
C THR A 2 3.40 -12.56 -0.61
N CYS A 3 2.62 -13.19 -1.50
CA CYS A 3 1.16 -13.12 -1.54
C CYS A 3 0.59 -14.50 -1.89
N ILE A 4 -0.55 -14.86 -1.30
CA ILE A 4 -1.22 -16.15 -1.51
C ILE A 4 -2.72 -15.93 -1.77
N GLY A 5 -3.38 -16.91 -2.39
CA GLY A 5 -4.81 -16.86 -2.68
C GLY A 5 -5.13 -16.25 -4.05
N ASN A 6 -6.36 -15.73 -4.18
CA ASN A 6 -6.87 -15.17 -5.43
C ASN A 6 -6.01 -13.99 -5.90
N ASN A 7 -5.76 -13.90 -7.21
CA ASN A 7 -4.96 -12.85 -7.84
C ASN A 7 -3.52 -12.70 -7.28
N SER A 8 -2.98 -13.73 -6.61
CA SER A 8 -1.62 -13.69 -6.02
C SER A 8 -0.51 -13.48 -7.05
N ALA A 9 -0.62 -14.01 -8.27
CA ALA A 9 0.35 -13.77 -9.34
C ALA A 9 0.44 -12.28 -9.70
N ALA A 10 -0.71 -11.61 -9.91
CA ALA A 10 -0.77 -10.18 -10.16
C ALA A 10 -0.24 -9.37 -8.97
N ALA A 11 -0.56 -9.79 -7.74
CA ALA A 11 -0.07 -9.17 -6.52
C ALA A 11 1.46 -9.20 -6.44
N VAL A 12 2.07 -10.36 -6.69
CA VAL A 12 3.53 -10.53 -6.70
C VAL A 12 4.18 -9.66 -7.78
N SER A 13 3.58 -9.55 -8.97
CA SER A 13 4.08 -8.68 -10.04
C SER A 13 4.10 -7.19 -9.67
N ILE A 14 3.16 -6.73 -8.83
CA ILE A 14 3.14 -5.35 -8.32
C ILE A 14 4.10 -5.20 -7.13
N LEU A 15 4.20 -6.22 -6.29
CA LEU A 15 4.94 -6.21 -5.04
C LEU A 15 6.46 -6.20 -5.25
N LEU A 16 6.98 -7.11 -6.08
CA LEU A 16 8.43 -7.32 -6.22
C LEU A 16 9.20 -6.10 -6.74
N PRO A 17 8.72 -5.33 -7.73
CA PRO A 17 9.45 -4.16 -8.22
C PRO A 17 9.50 -3.00 -7.23
N ILE A 18 8.52 -2.92 -6.31
CA ILE A 18 8.37 -1.80 -5.37
C ILE A 18 9.04 -2.12 -4.03
N TYR A 19 9.00 -3.38 -3.60
CA TYR A 19 9.63 -3.83 -2.37
C TYR A 19 11.16 -3.75 -2.49
N LYS A 20 11.79 -3.02 -1.56
CA LYS A 20 13.24 -2.95 -1.44
C LYS A 20 13.69 -3.59 -0.15
N GLU A 21 14.53 -4.61 -0.27
CA GLU A 21 15.08 -5.30 0.90
C GLU A 21 15.93 -4.34 1.74
N ASN A 22 15.79 -4.41 3.07
CA ASN A 22 16.47 -3.56 4.05
C ASN A 22 16.18 -2.04 4.00
N GLU A 23 15.48 -1.54 2.98
CA GLU A 23 15.10 -0.12 2.86
C GLU A 23 13.61 0.13 3.17
N THR A 24 12.78 -0.91 3.15
CA THR A 24 11.34 -0.78 3.37
C THR A 24 11.03 -0.59 4.86
N THR A 25 10.57 0.60 5.25
CA THR A 25 10.11 0.85 6.62
C THR A 25 8.73 0.24 6.88
N LEU A 26 8.31 0.13 8.15
CA LEU A 26 6.96 -0.33 8.49
C LEU A 26 5.86 0.52 7.81
N LYS A 27 6.07 1.84 7.71
CA LYS A 27 5.12 2.75 7.05
C LYS A 27 5.04 2.50 5.55
N ASP A 28 6.18 2.25 4.91
CA ASP A 28 6.25 1.95 3.49
C ASP A 28 5.63 0.59 3.18
N ALA A 29 5.87 -0.40 4.05
CA ALA A 29 5.27 -1.73 3.95
C ALA A 29 3.74 -1.67 4.04
N LEU A 30 3.19 -0.89 4.98
CA LEU A 30 1.74 -0.70 5.11
C LEU A 30 1.14 -0.03 3.86
N ALA A 31 1.78 1.02 3.34
CA ALA A 31 1.33 1.69 2.13
C ALA A 31 1.41 0.77 0.89
N LEU A 32 2.48 -0.02 0.77
CA LEU A 32 2.65 -0.99 -0.30
C LEU A 32 1.60 -2.09 -0.23
N ALA A 33 1.28 -2.61 0.97
CA ALA A 33 0.25 -3.61 1.15
C ALA A 33 -1.12 -3.11 0.65
N ILE A 34 -1.52 -1.88 1.04
CA ILE A 34 -2.77 -1.26 0.57
C ILE A 34 -2.77 -1.09 -0.95
N LYS A 35 -1.65 -0.66 -1.54
CA LYS A 35 -1.51 -0.50 -3.00
C LYS A 35 -1.60 -1.82 -3.77
N VAL A 36 -1.04 -2.89 -3.23
CA VAL A 36 -1.15 -4.23 -3.84
C VAL A 36 -2.60 -4.68 -3.76
N LEU A 37 -3.21 -4.61 -2.57
CA LEU A 37 -4.60 -5.02 -2.35
C LEU A 37 -5.61 -4.23 -3.18
N SER A 38 -5.43 -2.92 -3.36
CA SER A 38 -6.33 -2.08 -4.17
C SER A 38 -6.34 -2.46 -5.66
N LYS A 39 -5.29 -3.13 -6.14
CA LYS A 39 -5.16 -3.55 -7.54
C LYS A 39 -5.42 -5.04 -7.77
N THR A 40 -5.50 -5.82 -6.69
CA THR A 40 -5.62 -7.29 -6.78
C THR A 40 -6.94 -7.79 -6.22
N LEU A 41 -7.65 -6.99 -5.44
CA LEU A 41 -9.01 -7.30 -5.02
C LEU A 41 -9.99 -6.88 -6.12
N ASP A 42 -10.91 -7.77 -6.47
CA ASP A 42 -11.97 -7.53 -7.45
C ASP A 42 -13.09 -6.66 -6.83
N MET A 43 -12.71 -5.49 -6.32
CA MET A 43 -13.60 -4.53 -5.66
C MET A 43 -13.42 -3.15 -6.29
N THR A 44 -14.52 -2.44 -6.53
CA THR A 44 -14.48 -1.09 -7.10
C THR A 44 -13.90 -0.05 -6.14
N LYS A 45 -14.02 -0.29 -4.83
CA LYS A 45 -13.43 0.54 -3.77
C LYS A 45 -12.96 -0.32 -2.62
N LEU A 46 -11.77 -0.02 -2.12
CA LEU A 46 -11.21 -0.66 -0.94
C LEU A 46 -11.84 -0.05 0.32
N THR A 47 -12.35 -0.89 1.21
CA THR A 47 -13.01 -0.46 2.45
C THR A 47 -12.44 -1.20 3.65
N SER A 48 -12.44 -0.54 4.82
CA SER A 48 -11.78 -1.05 6.05
C SER A 48 -12.47 -2.28 6.65
N ASP A 49 -13.72 -2.57 6.29
CA ASP A 49 -14.47 -3.77 6.69
C ASP A 49 -14.08 -5.03 5.91
N LYS A 50 -13.40 -4.86 4.77
CA LYS A 50 -12.98 -5.96 3.87
C LYS A 50 -11.53 -6.37 4.05
N LEU A 51 -10.83 -5.72 4.96
CA LEU A 51 -9.40 -5.93 5.19
C LEU A 51 -9.12 -6.07 6.67
N GLU A 52 -8.23 -6.99 6.99
CA GLU A 52 -7.60 -7.08 8.30
C GLU A 52 -6.09 -6.90 8.12
N MET A 53 -5.49 -6.05 8.95
CA MET A 53 -4.05 -5.80 8.95
C MET A 53 -3.51 -5.98 10.36
N ALA A 54 -2.40 -6.71 10.46
CA ALA A 54 -1.66 -6.85 11.70
C ALA A 54 -0.19 -6.53 11.47
N THR A 55 0.44 -5.97 12.49
CA THR A 55 1.87 -5.65 12.50
C THR A 55 2.55 -6.36 13.66
N LEU A 56 3.77 -6.83 13.41
CA LEU A 56 4.64 -7.40 14.42
C LEU A 56 5.86 -6.48 14.57
N THR A 57 6.06 -5.94 15.77
CA THR A 57 7.16 -5.01 16.05
C THR A 57 7.93 -5.45 17.30
N ARG A 58 9.22 -5.11 17.36
CA ARG A 58 10.03 -5.28 18.57
C ARG A 58 10.12 -3.95 19.31
N ASP A 59 9.56 -3.90 20.51
CA ASP A 59 9.73 -2.78 21.43
C ASP A 59 11.10 -2.91 22.09
N MET A 60 12.08 -2.18 21.56
CA MET A 60 13.47 -2.20 22.04
C MET A 60 13.59 -1.67 23.48
N LYS A 61 12.71 -0.77 23.92
CA LYS A 61 12.74 -0.21 25.28
C LYS A 61 12.29 -1.24 26.31
N ARG A 62 11.30 -2.06 25.97
CA ARG A 62 10.77 -3.10 26.87
C ARG A 62 11.34 -4.50 26.58
N ASN A 63 12.19 -4.63 25.56
CA ASN A 63 12.68 -5.88 25.00
C ASN A 63 11.57 -6.93 24.78
N LYS A 64 10.42 -6.48 24.27
CA LYS A 64 9.22 -7.32 24.06
C LYS A 64 8.75 -7.25 22.63
N THR A 65 8.29 -8.38 22.10
CA THR A 65 7.59 -8.42 20.81
C THR A 65 6.14 -7.98 21.03
N ARG A 66 5.65 -7.10 20.17
CA ARG A 66 4.28 -6.61 20.17
C ARG A 66 3.61 -6.98 18.86
N VAL A 67 2.50 -7.69 18.98
CA VAL A 67 1.53 -7.88 17.90
C VAL A 67 0.50 -6.78 18.04
N ASN A 68 0.21 -6.07 16.96
CA ASN A 68 -0.86 -5.08 16.92
C ASN A 68 -1.76 -5.37 15.72
N ILE A 69 -3.01 -5.74 15.99
CA ILE A 69 -4.06 -5.80 14.98
C ILE A 69 -4.57 -4.36 14.83
N LEU A 70 -4.50 -3.82 13.62
CA LEU A 70 -4.89 -2.45 13.35
C LEU A 70 -6.41 -2.33 13.48
N HIS A 71 -6.86 -1.27 14.15
CA HIS A 71 -8.28 -0.96 14.19
C HIS A 71 -8.77 -0.51 12.81
N GLN A 72 -10.06 -0.70 12.53
CA GLN A 72 -10.68 -0.26 11.26
C GLN A 72 -10.42 1.21 10.95
N SER A 73 -10.41 2.08 11.98
CA SER A 73 -10.11 3.51 11.84
C SER A 73 -8.67 3.80 11.42
N GLU A 74 -7.72 2.93 11.74
CA GLU A 74 -6.32 3.03 11.29
C GLU A 74 -6.18 2.55 9.85
N VAL A 75 -6.84 1.43 9.51
CA VAL A 75 -6.88 0.91 8.15
C VAL A 75 -7.53 1.92 7.21
N GLU A 76 -8.62 2.57 7.62
CA GLU A 76 -9.31 3.58 6.82
C GLU A 76 -8.43 4.82 6.55
N LYS A 77 -7.62 5.24 7.52
CA LYS A 77 -6.60 6.29 7.30
C LYS A 77 -5.56 5.88 6.27
N LEU A 78 -5.13 4.61 6.27
CA LEU A 78 -4.17 4.10 5.28
C LEU A 78 -4.79 4.05 3.88
N ILE A 79 -6.04 3.60 3.77
CA ILE A 79 -6.80 3.60 2.50
C ILE A 79 -6.93 5.01 1.96
N LYS A 80 -7.38 5.96 2.78
CA LYS A 80 -7.54 7.37 2.36
C LYS A 80 -6.22 7.98 1.91
N LYS A 81 -5.13 7.71 2.63
CA LYS A 81 -3.79 8.16 2.23
C LYS A 81 -3.37 7.57 0.88
N HIS A 82 -3.70 6.31 0.60
CA HIS A 82 -3.43 5.70 -0.69
C HIS A 82 -4.22 6.36 -1.83
N GLU A 83 -5.51 6.64 -1.61
CA GLU A 83 -6.36 7.36 -2.59
C GLU A 83 -5.80 8.75 -2.91
N GLU A 84 -5.39 9.51 -1.89
CA GLU A 84 -4.77 10.84 -2.06
C GLU A 84 -3.45 10.78 -2.84
N GLU A 85 -2.61 9.78 -2.58
CA GLU A 85 -1.34 9.61 -3.28
C GLU A 85 -1.52 9.16 -4.74
N GLU A 86 -2.44 8.23 -5.03
CA GLU A 86 -2.76 7.86 -6.42
C GLU A 86 -3.34 9.07 -7.19
N ALA A 87 -4.23 9.86 -6.57
CA ALA A 87 -4.77 11.07 -7.20
C ALA A 87 -3.68 12.10 -7.55
N LYS A 88 -2.70 12.32 -6.67
CA LYS A 88 -1.55 13.19 -6.94
C LYS A 88 -0.65 12.64 -8.05
N LEU A 89 -0.41 11.33 -8.05
CA LEU A 89 0.39 10.68 -9.09
C LEU A 89 -0.29 10.80 -10.46
N GLU A 90 -1.61 10.64 -10.54
CA GLU A 90 -2.38 10.85 -11.77
C GLU A 90 -2.36 12.31 -12.24
N ALA A 91 -2.56 13.26 -11.33
CA ALA A 91 -2.51 14.68 -11.66
C ALA A 91 -1.14 15.07 -12.22
N THR A 92 -0.06 14.62 -11.57
CA THR A 92 1.32 14.87 -11.99
C THR A 92 1.62 14.25 -13.36
N LYS A 93 1.09 13.04 -13.65
CA LYS A 93 1.23 12.40 -14.96
C LYS A 93 0.51 13.21 -16.05
N LYS A 94 -0.74 13.61 -15.80
CA LYS A 94 -1.55 14.42 -16.73
C LYS A 94 -0.89 15.77 -17.03
N GLU A 95 -0.29 16.41 -16.03
CA GLU A 95 0.42 17.68 -16.18
C GLU A 95 1.70 17.51 -17.02
N LYS A 96 2.51 16.49 -16.75
CA LYS A 96 3.71 16.15 -17.55
C LYS A 96 3.38 15.77 -18.99
N GLU A 97 2.24 15.11 -19.24
CA GLU A 97 1.77 14.78 -20.59
C GLU A 97 1.34 16.04 -21.36
N ARG A 98 0.60 16.95 -20.72
CA ARG A 98 0.21 18.24 -21.31
C ARG A 98 1.42 19.10 -21.66
N GLU A 99 2.43 19.19 -20.78
CA GLU A 99 3.65 19.95 -21.06
C GLU A 99 4.47 19.38 -22.23
N LYS A 100 4.51 18.05 -22.38
CA LYS A 100 5.19 17.38 -23.50
C LYS A 100 4.47 17.61 -24.84
N GLN A 101 3.13 17.60 -24.82
CA GLN A 101 2.32 17.90 -26.00
C GLN A 101 2.37 19.37 -26.41
N SER A 102 2.55 20.31 -25.48
CA SER A 102 2.71 21.73 -25.82
C SER A 102 4.12 22.12 -26.30
N ARG A 103 5.11 21.22 -26.12
CA ARG A 103 6.52 21.43 -26.51
C ARG A 103 6.91 20.70 -27.80
N SER A 104 5.99 19.93 -28.39
CA SER A 104 6.14 19.29 -29.72
C SER A 104 5.32 20.06 -30.74
#